data_AF-A0A165GRN8-F1
#
_entry.id   AF-A0A165GRN8-F1
#
_cell.length_a   1.000
_cell.length_b   1.000
_cell.length_c   1.000
_cell.angle_alpha   90.00
_cell.angle_beta   90.00
_cell.angle_gamma   90.00
#
_symmetry.space_group_name_H-M   'P 1'
#
loop_
_entity.id
_entity.type
_entity.pdbx_description
1 polymer ?
#
loop_
_entity_poly.entity_id
_entity_poly.type
_entity_poly.pdbx_seq_one_letter_code
_entity_poly.pdbx_strand_id
1 'polypeptide(L)'
;MTIGRLPTDILAIIFEFVHEALVLDMTQTDSRPDSSAEEGVIDIFTSPALMKLLSTLCSVDRIWKNLTHSLPYIWAVIPILDPTTPLQSIEHFVQRSRCLSLTLFIDINLADLLHAALGLMERYDALPRVKSVNVVPLDYGDPTALDEQHFPRLKRLDLYEFFPRHLPILWSWLEEHAERLECLDLAYVYFPFDTFHVAHLPILSLPRLNRLRLDHADDWLSAKLLEGSLPSLTELHIYDIDFPMDQLPSESMPSMRILAFQASQDGKCCLLFRMAELSHGLESITFTNHNAYYHERCLERFRPQYERHVPTPVQYLRARIDAFDPTG
;
A
#
# COMPACT_ATOMS: atom_id res chain seq x y z
N MET A 1 36.73 -18.68 -1.45
CA MET A 1 36.74 -17.35 -0.81
C MET A 1 35.60 -17.35 0.20
N THR A 2 35.85 -17.06 1.48
CA THR A 2 34.79 -17.10 2.51
C THR A 2 34.19 -15.71 2.69
N ILE A 3 32.88 -15.62 2.84
CA ILE A 3 32.13 -14.34 2.93
C ILE A 3 32.65 -13.44 4.09
N GLY A 4 33.14 -14.04 5.17
CA GLY A 4 33.74 -13.33 6.31
C GLY A 4 35.11 -12.69 6.06
N ARG A 5 35.69 -12.83 4.85
CA ARG A 5 36.94 -12.14 4.45
C ARG A 5 36.69 -10.97 3.50
N LEU A 6 35.43 -10.66 3.19
CA LEU A 6 35.10 -9.50 2.39
C LEU A 6 35.43 -8.21 3.15
N PRO A 7 35.89 -7.15 2.46
CA PRO A 7 35.99 -5.81 3.03
C PRO A 7 34.65 -5.34 3.61
N THR A 8 34.69 -4.57 4.69
CA THR A 8 33.50 -4.02 5.36
C THR A 8 32.61 -3.21 4.42
N ASP A 9 33.21 -2.50 3.46
CA ASP A 9 32.48 -1.68 2.50
C ASP A 9 31.65 -2.54 1.54
N ILE A 10 32.18 -3.70 1.13
CA ILE A 10 31.44 -4.65 0.29
C ILE A 10 30.33 -5.32 1.11
N LEU A 11 30.60 -5.66 2.37
CA LEU A 11 29.58 -6.21 3.27
C LEU A 11 28.45 -5.20 3.52
N ALA A 12 28.75 -3.91 3.64
CA ALA A 12 27.75 -2.87 3.83
C ALA A 12 26.79 -2.78 2.63
N ILE A 13 27.33 -2.79 1.40
CA ILE A 13 26.54 -2.81 0.18
C ILE A 13 25.65 -4.05 0.11
N ILE A 14 26.17 -5.22 0.50
CA ILE A 14 25.37 -6.45 0.55
C ILE A 14 24.24 -6.33 1.57
N PHE A 15 24.51 -5.80 2.76
CA PHE A 15 23.48 -5.63 3.80
C PHE A 15 22.41 -4.63 3.36
N GLU A 16 22.81 -3.53 2.70
CA GLU A 16 21.91 -2.56 2.09
C GLU A 16 21.01 -3.21 1.07
N PHE A 17 21.58 -3.90 0.08
CA PHE A 17 20.84 -4.54 -0.99
C PHE A 17 19.83 -5.58 -0.47
N VAL A 18 20.26 -6.44 0.47
CA VAL A 18 19.37 -7.47 1.05
C VAL A 18 18.25 -6.83 1.88
N HIS A 19 18.56 -5.77 2.63
CA HIS A 19 17.56 -5.05 3.41
C HIS A 19 16.55 -4.33 2.50
N GLU A 20 17.02 -3.62 1.47
CA GLU A 20 16.15 -2.94 0.51
C GLU A 20 15.26 -3.90 -0.26
N ALA A 21 15.79 -5.03 -0.74
CA ALA A 21 14.99 -6.06 -1.40
C ALA A 21 13.87 -6.56 -0.48
N LEU A 22 14.20 -6.86 0.78
CA LEU A 22 13.20 -7.31 1.75
C LEU A 22 12.14 -6.24 2.05
N VAL A 23 12.54 -4.97 2.21
CA VAL A 23 11.59 -3.87 2.43
C VAL A 23 10.70 -3.66 1.21
N LEU A 24 11.25 -3.76 0.00
CA LEU A 24 10.47 -3.69 -1.23
C LEU A 24 9.43 -4.81 -1.27
N ASP A 25 9.82 -6.05 -0.99
CA ASP A 25 8.91 -7.20 -0.94
C ASP A 25 7.80 -7.01 0.12
N MET A 26 8.13 -6.40 1.27
CA MET A 26 7.14 -6.08 2.31
C MET A 26 6.17 -4.93 1.92
N THR A 27 6.59 -4.01 1.06
CA THR A 27 5.75 -2.88 0.60
C THR A 27 4.97 -3.16 -0.69
N GLN A 28 5.41 -4.12 -1.52
CA GLN A 28 4.74 -4.45 -2.77
C GLN A 28 3.62 -5.46 -2.53
N THR A 29 2.41 -4.96 -2.39
CA THR A 29 1.18 -5.76 -2.31
C THR A 29 0.70 -6.27 -3.68
N ASP A 30 1.36 -5.90 -4.79
CA ASP A 30 0.96 -6.20 -6.17
C ASP A 30 1.04 -7.70 -6.54
N SER A 31 1.67 -8.52 -5.69
CA SER A 31 1.88 -9.96 -5.90
C SER A 31 1.32 -10.83 -4.78
N ARG A 32 0.30 -10.37 -4.04
CA ARG A 32 -0.36 -11.22 -3.03
C ARG A 32 -1.14 -12.33 -3.75
N PRO A 33 -0.79 -13.62 -3.57
CA PRO A 33 -1.60 -14.71 -4.10
C PRO A 33 -2.98 -14.67 -3.45
N ASP A 34 -4.01 -14.97 -4.24
CA ASP A 34 -5.37 -15.18 -3.76
C ASP A 34 -5.33 -15.99 -2.46
N SER A 35 -5.98 -15.50 -1.40
CA SER A 35 -6.11 -16.15 -0.09
C SER A 35 -6.75 -17.55 -0.11
N SER A 36 -7.02 -18.09 -1.32
CA SER A 36 -7.46 -19.45 -1.59
C SER A 36 -6.33 -20.43 -1.92
N ALA A 37 -5.10 -19.96 -2.14
CA ALA A 37 -3.96 -20.82 -2.43
C ALA A 37 -3.19 -21.21 -1.15
N GLU A 38 -3.63 -22.33 -0.57
CA GLU A 38 -2.89 -23.20 0.36
C GLU A 38 -2.46 -22.63 1.74
N GLU A 39 -3.00 -23.27 2.79
CA GLU A 39 -2.45 -23.26 4.15
C GLU A 39 -0.96 -23.61 4.13
N GLY A 40 -0.10 -22.60 4.00
CA GLY A 40 1.35 -22.79 3.89
C GLY A 40 2.13 -21.56 3.44
N VAL A 41 1.47 -20.54 2.88
CA VAL A 41 2.11 -19.33 2.32
C VAL A 41 2.10 -18.13 3.29
N ILE A 42 1.90 -18.35 4.59
CA ILE A 42 1.91 -17.28 5.62
C ILE A 42 3.35 -16.80 5.94
N ASP A 43 4.40 -17.40 5.39
CA ASP A 43 5.77 -17.25 5.92
C ASP A 43 6.70 -16.28 5.15
N ILE A 44 6.26 -15.64 4.07
CA ILE A 44 7.19 -14.95 3.14
C ILE A 44 7.09 -13.41 3.17
N PHE A 45 5.99 -12.83 3.65
CA PHE A 45 5.72 -11.37 3.52
C PHE A 45 5.54 -10.65 4.86
N THR A 46 6.30 -11.04 5.87
CA THR A 46 6.00 -10.63 7.25
C THR A 46 7.20 -9.92 7.87
N SER A 47 6.91 -8.91 8.69
CA SER A 47 7.85 -8.19 9.54
C SER A 47 8.76 -9.11 10.41
N PRO A 48 8.40 -10.37 10.75
CA PRO A 48 9.31 -11.44 11.17
C PRO A 48 10.54 -11.70 10.30
N ALA A 49 10.42 -11.62 8.96
CA ALA A 49 11.55 -11.81 8.04
C ALA A 49 12.62 -10.72 8.24
N LEU A 50 12.20 -9.48 8.47
CA LEU A 50 13.10 -8.37 8.82
C LEU A 50 13.81 -8.63 10.15
N MET A 51 13.09 -9.09 11.17
CA MET A 51 13.69 -9.45 12.45
C MET A 51 14.67 -10.61 12.34
N LYS A 52 14.36 -11.62 11.50
CA LYS A 52 15.26 -12.74 11.21
C LYS A 52 16.53 -12.29 10.48
N LEU A 53 16.41 -11.38 9.52
CA LEU A 53 17.55 -10.76 8.84
C LEU A 53 18.44 -10.04 9.87
N LEU A 54 17.87 -9.14 10.69
CA LEU A 54 18.62 -8.39 11.70
C LEU A 54 19.32 -9.30 12.70
N SER A 55 18.62 -10.34 13.18
CA SER A 55 19.17 -11.34 14.09
C SER A 55 20.34 -12.10 13.44
N THR A 56 20.20 -12.48 12.17
CA THR A 56 21.26 -13.14 11.40
C THR A 56 22.48 -12.22 11.26
N LEU A 57 22.28 -10.99 10.79
CA LEU A 57 23.36 -10.01 10.62
C LEU A 57 24.09 -9.72 11.95
N CYS A 58 23.38 -9.72 13.08
CA CYS A 58 23.97 -9.47 14.39
C CYS A 58 24.64 -10.69 15.04
N SER A 59 24.46 -11.91 14.51
CA SER A 59 24.89 -13.16 15.16
C SER A 59 26.07 -13.87 14.48
N VAL A 60 26.42 -13.52 13.23
CA VAL A 60 27.50 -14.18 12.48
C VAL A 60 28.86 -14.01 13.17
N ASP A 61 29.34 -12.77 13.31
CA ASP A 61 30.57 -12.45 14.02
C ASP A 61 30.57 -10.99 14.54
N ARG A 62 31.66 -10.59 15.20
CA ARG A 62 31.80 -9.23 15.74
C ARG A 62 31.84 -8.15 14.65
N ILE A 63 32.39 -8.45 13.47
CA ILE A 63 32.51 -7.50 12.37
C ILE A 63 31.11 -7.22 11.82
N TRP A 64 30.35 -8.26 11.50
CA TRP A 64 28.97 -8.18 11.00
C TRP A 64 28.06 -7.46 11.99
N LYS A 65 28.14 -7.81 13.28
CA LYS A 65 27.38 -7.14 14.33
C LYS A 65 27.69 -5.64 14.40
N ASN A 66 28.96 -5.28 14.46
CA ASN A 66 29.38 -3.88 14.53
C ASN A 66 28.98 -3.10 13.26
N LEU A 67 29.13 -3.73 12.09
CA LEU A 67 28.75 -3.14 10.82
C LEU A 67 27.24 -2.88 10.78
N THR A 68 26.41 -3.88 11.10
CA THR A 68 24.95 -3.74 11.17
C THR A 68 24.54 -2.63 12.12
N HIS A 69 25.17 -2.54 13.29
CA HIS A 69 24.91 -1.47 14.26
C HIS A 69 25.32 -0.07 13.75
N SER A 70 26.29 0.00 12.84
CA SER A 70 26.80 1.27 12.30
C SER A 70 25.98 1.84 11.14
N LEU A 71 25.13 1.01 10.52
CA LEU A 71 24.35 1.32 9.32
C LEU A 71 22.94 1.82 9.69
N PRO A 72 22.66 3.14 9.70
CA PRO A 72 21.43 3.67 10.31
C PRO A 72 20.16 3.31 9.52
N TYR A 73 20.25 3.12 8.21
CA TYR A 73 19.09 2.83 7.35
C TYR A 73 18.44 1.48 7.66
N ILE A 74 19.23 0.49 8.09
CA ILE A 74 18.74 -0.82 8.54
C ILE A 74 17.79 -0.68 9.74
N TRP A 75 17.99 0.35 10.55
CA TRP A 75 17.20 0.61 11.75
C TRP A 75 16.07 1.62 11.52
N ALA A 76 15.97 2.17 10.31
CA ALA A 76 14.93 3.15 9.95
C ALA A 76 13.59 2.48 9.64
N VAL A 77 13.58 1.16 9.47
CA VAL A 77 12.38 0.35 9.30
C VAL A 77 12.10 -0.34 10.63
N ILE A 78 11.02 0.05 11.28
CA ILE A 78 10.67 -0.40 12.63
C ILE A 78 9.52 -1.41 12.54
N PRO A 79 9.80 -2.71 12.72
CA PRO A 79 8.76 -3.71 12.87
C PRO A 79 8.17 -3.62 14.28
N ILE A 80 6.86 -3.59 14.36
CA ILE A 80 6.06 -3.61 15.57
C ILE A 80 5.26 -4.92 15.49
N LEU A 81 5.74 -5.98 16.16
CA LEU A 81 5.19 -7.35 16.12
C LEU A 81 4.65 -7.83 17.47
N ASP A 82 3.54 -8.54 17.45
CA ASP A 82 3.03 -9.33 18.58
C ASP A 82 3.53 -10.79 18.50
N PRO A 83 3.76 -11.51 19.61
CA PRO A 83 4.25 -11.07 20.93
C PRO A 83 5.79 -10.92 20.96
N THR A 84 6.43 -11.03 19.79
CA THR A 84 7.87 -11.26 19.67
C THR A 84 8.72 -9.99 19.66
N THR A 85 8.10 -8.80 19.66
CA THR A 85 8.82 -7.53 19.80
C THR A 85 8.95 -7.16 21.27
N PRO A 86 10.06 -7.45 21.96
CA PRO A 86 10.30 -6.83 23.25
C PRO A 86 10.35 -5.32 23.02
N LEU A 87 9.54 -4.53 23.73
CA LEU A 87 9.47 -3.07 23.59
C LEU A 87 10.85 -2.36 23.65
N GLN A 88 11.83 -2.98 24.31
CA GLN A 88 13.23 -2.53 24.33
C GLN A 88 13.88 -2.48 22.93
N SER A 89 13.39 -3.24 21.96
CA SER A 89 13.86 -3.19 20.57
C SER A 89 13.49 -1.85 19.91
N ILE A 90 12.32 -1.25 20.21
CA ILE A 90 11.86 0.00 19.59
C ILE A 90 12.79 1.16 19.94
N GLU A 91 13.21 1.28 21.20
CA GLU A 91 14.22 2.25 21.61
C GLU A 91 15.52 2.07 20.79
N HIS A 92 15.98 0.84 20.62
CA HIS A 92 17.17 0.56 19.82
C HIS A 92 17.00 0.96 18.35
N PHE A 93 15.86 0.69 17.74
CA PHE A 93 15.55 1.15 16.38
C PHE A 93 15.58 2.68 16.26
N VAL A 94 14.90 3.37 17.19
CA VAL A 94 14.82 4.84 17.17
C VAL A 94 16.19 5.49 17.36
N GLN A 95 17.00 4.99 18.29
CA GLN A 95 18.34 5.51 18.56
C GLN A 95 19.30 5.27 17.38
N ARG A 96 19.27 4.07 16.79
CA ARG A 96 20.22 3.67 15.73
C ARG A 96 19.88 4.24 14.36
N SER A 97 18.61 4.49 14.10
CA SER A 97 18.16 5.21 12.90
C SER A 97 18.54 6.70 12.90
N ARG A 98 19.04 7.23 14.03
CA ARG A 98 19.51 8.62 14.17
C ARG A 98 18.43 9.64 13.80
N CYS A 99 18.64 10.41 12.73
CA CYS A 99 17.69 11.41 12.24
C CYS A 99 17.00 10.97 10.94
N LEU A 100 17.15 9.70 10.55
CA LEU A 100 16.52 9.20 9.32
C LEU A 100 15.00 9.20 9.45
N SER A 101 14.35 9.30 8.29
CA SER A 101 12.91 9.09 8.20
C SER A 101 12.58 7.64 8.53
N LEU A 102 11.45 7.43 9.18
CA LEU A 102 11.05 6.13 9.69
C LEU A 102 9.92 5.54 8.86
N THR A 103 9.99 4.22 8.68
CA THR A 103 8.90 3.39 8.16
C THR A 103 8.46 2.47 9.28
N LEU A 104 7.16 2.47 9.57
CA LEU A 104 6.55 1.56 10.54
C LEU A 104 5.90 0.40 9.79
N PHE A 105 6.23 -0.81 10.21
CA PHE A 105 5.49 -2.01 9.83
C PHE A 105 4.81 -2.57 11.07
N ILE A 106 3.48 -2.60 11.05
CA ILE A 106 2.65 -2.94 12.19
C ILE A 106 1.96 -4.27 11.89
N ASP A 107 2.33 -5.26 12.68
CA ASP A 107 1.94 -6.67 12.56
C ASP A 107 1.43 -7.13 13.94
N ILE A 108 0.33 -6.50 14.39
CA ILE A 108 -0.18 -6.60 15.77
C ILE A 108 -1.70 -6.76 15.80
N ASN A 109 -2.15 -7.68 16.66
CA ASN A 109 -3.57 -7.87 16.99
C ASN A 109 -3.98 -7.18 18.31
N LEU A 110 -3.01 -6.81 19.16
CA LEU A 110 -3.21 -6.20 20.47
C LEU A 110 -3.02 -4.67 20.46
N ALA A 111 -4.14 -3.94 20.53
CA ALA A 111 -4.15 -2.47 20.61
C ALA A 111 -3.23 -1.91 21.71
N ASP A 112 -3.17 -2.56 22.88
CA ASP A 112 -2.34 -2.12 24.02
C ASP A 112 -0.83 -2.11 23.68
N LEU A 113 -0.36 -3.09 22.92
CA LEU A 113 1.05 -3.19 22.52
C LEU A 113 1.38 -2.09 21.49
N LEU A 114 0.46 -1.82 20.57
CA LEU A 114 0.59 -0.73 19.61
C LEU A 114 0.58 0.64 20.31
N HIS A 115 -0.32 0.88 21.26
CA HIS A 115 -0.31 2.08 22.11
C HIS A 115 1.01 2.23 22.87
N ALA A 116 1.52 1.15 23.47
CA ALA A 116 2.79 1.18 24.19
C ALA A 116 3.99 1.49 23.26
N ALA A 117 4.00 0.90 22.06
CA ALA A 117 5.02 1.15 21.04
C ALA A 117 5.01 2.62 20.57
N LEU A 118 3.84 3.15 20.23
CA LEU A 118 3.67 4.53 19.77
C LEU A 118 3.99 5.52 20.90
N GLY A 119 3.57 5.24 22.13
CA GLY A 119 3.91 6.06 23.30
C GLY A 119 5.41 6.06 23.62
N LEU A 120 6.14 4.97 23.36
CA LEU A 120 7.61 4.99 23.42
C LEU A 120 8.19 5.85 22.31
N MET A 121 7.74 5.69 21.07
CA MET A 121 8.20 6.52 19.96
C MET A 121 7.97 8.01 20.20
N GLU A 122 6.85 8.38 20.79
CA GLU A 122 6.56 9.76 21.20
C GLU A 122 7.58 10.28 22.21
N ARG A 123 7.91 9.49 23.25
CA ARG A 123 8.93 9.85 24.26
C ARG A 123 10.32 10.07 23.69
N TYR A 124 10.64 9.47 22.54
CA TYR A 124 11.91 9.66 21.83
C TYR A 124 11.81 10.65 20.66
N ASP A 125 10.74 11.45 20.57
CA ASP A 125 10.50 12.40 19.47
C ASP A 125 10.59 11.75 18.08
N ALA A 126 10.17 10.48 17.98
CA ALA A 126 10.30 9.68 16.77
C ALA A 126 9.10 9.80 15.83
N LEU A 127 7.90 10.09 16.33
CA LEU A 127 6.68 10.23 15.52
C LEU A 127 6.82 11.25 14.38
N PRO A 128 7.45 12.44 14.58
CA PRO A 128 7.66 13.40 13.48
C PRO A 128 8.60 12.92 12.37
N ARG A 129 9.31 11.81 12.57
CA ARG A 129 10.21 11.21 11.57
C ARG A 129 9.48 10.16 10.73
N VAL A 130 8.33 9.68 11.15
CA VAL A 130 7.54 8.67 10.43
C VAL A 130 7.03 9.26 9.12
N LYS A 131 7.38 8.61 8.02
CA LYS A 131 6.95 8.96 6.65
C LYS A 131 6.07 7.90 6.02
N SER A 132 6.18 6.66 6.48
CA SER A 132 5.45 5.53 5.93
C SER A 132 4.92 4.67 7.07
N VAL A 133 3.65 4.29 6.96
CA VAL A 133 2.99 3.36 7.88
C VAL A 133 2.36 2.25 7.05
N ASN A 134 2.71 1.01 7.36
CA ASN A 134 2.17 -0.18 6.73
C ASN A 134 1.57 -1.06 7.83
N VAL A 135 0.28 -1.36 7.72
CA VAL A 135 -0.49 -2.12 8.70
C VAL A 135 -0.97 -3.41 8.07
N VAL A 136 -0.58 -4.53 8.65
CA VAL A 136 -0.97 -5.88 8.26
C VAL A 136 -1.32 -6.62 9.56
N PRO A 137 -2.58 -6.60 10.03
CA PRO A 137 -2.97 -7.34 11.22
C PRO A 137 -2.86 -8.86 10.95
N LEU A 138 -2.48 -9.64 11.97
CA LEU A 138 -2.39 -11.11 11.90
C LEU A 138 -3.75 -11.80 12.05
N ASP A 139 -4.68 -11.15 12.76
CA ASP A 139 -6.09 -11.50 12.92
C ASP A 139 -6.86 -10.18 13.07
N TYR A 140 -8.16 -10.14 12.69
CA TYR A 140 -9.11 -9.01 12.79
C TYR A 140 -8.87 -8.00 13.94
N GLY A 141 -7.82 -7.18 13.82
CA GLY A 141 -7.29 -6.36 14.90
C GLY A 141 -8.06 -5.06 15.00
N ASP A 142 -8.00 -4.44 16.18
CA ASP A 142 -8.52 -3.09 16.39
C ASP A 142 -7.35 -2.09 16.46
N PRO A 143 -7.00 -1.44 15.34
CA PRO A 143 -5.87 -0.54 15.23
C PRO A 143 -6.21 0.88 15.71
N THR A 144 -7.22 1.05 16.58
CA THR A 144 -7.65 2.34 17.16
C THR A 144 -6.50 3.15 17.77
N ALA A 145 -5.41 2.51 18.16
CA ALA A 145 -4.20 3.19 18.59
C ALA A 145 -3.59 4.12 17.53
N LEU A 146 -3.78 3.86 16.23
CA LEU A 146 -3.31 4.73 15.15
C LEU A 146 -4.16 5.98 15.01
N ASP A 147 -5.45 5.88 15.31
CA ASP A 147 -6.41 6.97 15.17
C ASP A 147 -6.07 8.15 16.08
N GLU A 148 -5.41 7.88 17.21
CA GLU A 148 -5.00 8.87 18.19
C GLU A 148 -3.65 9.54 17.87
N GLN A 149 -2.91 9.04 16.87
CA GLN A 149 -1.55 9.49 16.60
C GLN A 149 -1.43 10.45 15.41
N HIS A 150 -0.62 11.48 15.62
CA HIS A 150 -0.28 12.45 14.58
C HIS A 150 1.09 12.17 13.97
N PHE A 151 1.13 11.95 12.66
CA PHE A 151 2.35 11.77 11.87
C PHE A 151 2.58 12.95 10.92
N PRO A 152 3.21 14.05 11.34
CA PRO A 152 3.28 15.31 10.58
C PRO A 152 4.05 15.22 9.25
N ARG A 153 4.76 14.12 9.00
CA ARG A 153 5.53 13.86 7.77
C ARG A 153 5.04 12.64 7.00
N LEU A 154 3.85 12.12 7.33
CA LEU A 154 3.27 10.98 6.64
C LEU A 154 3.11 11.28 5.14
N LYS A 155 3.60 10.36 4.33
CA LYS A 155 3.55 10.39 2.87
C LYS A 155 2.98 9.10 2.30
N ARG A 156 3.13 7.97 2.99
CA ARG A 156 2.65 6.68 2.55
C ARG A 156 1.85 6.00 3.65
N LEU A 157 0.68 5.51 3.27
CA LEU A 157 -0.18 4.71 4.12
C LEU A 157 -0.60 3.45 3.36
N ASP A 158 -0.28 2.29 3.92
CA ASP A 158 -0.71 1.01 3.41
C ASP A 158 -1.53 0.32 4.50
N LEU A 159 -2.81 0.07 4.24
CA LEU A 159 -3.73 -0.64 5.15
C LEU A 159 -4.18 -1.93 4.47
N TYR A 160 -3.87 -3.07 5.09
CA TYR A 160 -4.31 -4.38 4.64
C TYR A 160 -5.16 -5.06 5.72
N GLU A 161 -6.25 -5.75 5.33
CA GLU A 161 -7.16 -6.45 6.25
C GLU A 161 -7.55 -5.59 7.46
N PHE A 162 -7.78 -4.30 7.19
CA PHE A 162 -8.00 -3.29 8.22
C PHE A 162 -9.51 -3.12 8.45
N PHE A 163 -9.96 -3.36 9.69
CA PHE A 163 -11.37 -3.31 10.07
C PHE A 163 -11.62 -2.21 11.11
N PRO A 164 -11.61 -0.93 10.70
CA PRO A 164 -11.81 0.16 11.63
C PRO A 164 -13.22 0.11 12.20
N ARG A 165 -13.33 0.33 13.51
CA ARG A 165 -14.63 0.38 14.18
C ARG A 165 -15.51 1.54 13.71
N HIS A 166 -14.88 2.63 13.27
CA HIS A 166 -15.56 3.88 12.95
C HIS A 166 -14.96 4.57 11.72
N LEU A 167 -15.66 4.47 10.58
CA LEU A 167 -15.30 5.17 9.34
C LEU A 167 -15.02 6.68 9.51
N PRO A 168 -15.81 7.45 10.28
CA PRO A 168 -15.53 8.88 10.47
C PRO A 168 -14.17 9.16 11.10
N ILE A 169 -13.65 8.25 11.93
CA ILE A 169 -12.36 8.43 12.59
C ILE A 169 -11.23 8.26 11.57
N LEU A 170 -11.23 7.15 10.81
CA LEU A 170 -10.27 6.95 9.72
C LEU A 170 -10.34 8.10 8.71
N TRP A 171 -11.54 8.57 8.38
CA TRP A 171 -11.73 9.67 7.44
C TRP A 171 -11.15 10.99 7.95
N SER A 172 -11.37 11.32 9.23
CA SER A 172 -10.79 12.52 9.86
C SER A 172 -9.26 12.43 9.92
N TRP A 173 -8.73 11.23 10.16
CA TRP A 173 -7.29 10.98 10.17
C TRP A 173 -6.68 11.14 8.76
N LEU A 174 -7.35 10.63 7.72
CA LEU A 174 -6.94 10.86 6.33
C LEU A 174 -6.99 12.35 5.98
N GLU A 175 -8.01 13.08 6.45
CA GLU A 175 -8.14 14.53 6.26
C GLU A 175 -6.93 15.29 6.84
N GLU A 176 -6.46 14.89 8.02
CA GLU A 176 -5.32 15.51 8.68
C GLU A 176 -4.01 15.38 7.88
N HIS A 177 -3.86 14.27 7.15
CA HIS A 177 -2.66 13.96 6.35
C HIS A 177 -2.82 14.26 4.86
N ALA A 178 -4.00 14.72 4.43
CA ALA A 178 -4.40 14.84 3.04
C ALA A 178 -3.44 15.69 2.17
N GLU A 179 -2.95 16.81 2.71
CA GLU A 179 -2.04 17.74 2.03
C GLU A 179 -0.63 17.18 1.77
N ARG A 180 -0.29 16.03 2.37
CA ARG A 180 1.06 15.45 2.36
C ARG A 180 1.10 14.03 1.81
N LEU A 181 -0.02 13.32 1.86
CA LEU A 181 -0.12 11.94 1.43
C LEU A 181 0.19 11.83 -0.07
N GLU A 182 1.19 11.01 -0.39
CA GLU A 182 1.68 10.74 -1.75
C GLU A 182 1.21 9.36 -2.22
N CYS A 183 1.10 8.38 -1.31
CA CYS A 183 0.68 7.01 -1.62
C CYS A 183 -0.36 6.53 -0.60
N LEU A 184 -1.46 5.95 -1.10
CA LEU A 184 -2.53 5.35 -0.31
C LEU A 184 -2.90 3.99 -0.90
N ASP A 185 -2.55 2.93 -0.19
CA ASP A 185 -2.90 1.56 -0.57
C ASP A 185 -3.90 1.01 0.45
N LEU A 186 -5.12 0.69 0.01
CA LEU A 186 -6.20 0.13 0.81
C LEU A 186 -6.58 -1.23 0.26
N ALA A 187 -6.32 -2.29 1.02
CA ALA A 187 -6.56 -3.66 0.60
C ALA A 187 -7.35 -4.43 1.67
N TYR A 188 -8.46 -5.09 1.31
CA TYR A 188 -9.35 -5.80 2.25
C TYR A 188 -9.78 -4.93 3.44
N VAL A 189 -10.10 -3.66 3.18
CA VAL A 189 -10.55 -2.70 4.20
C VAL A 189 -12.07 -2.69 4.22
N TYR A 190 -12.67 -3.22 5.28
CA TYR A 190 -14.12 -3.36 5.39
C TYR A 190 -14.66 -2.72 6.67
N PHE A 191 -15.86 -2.13 6.57
CA PHE A 191 -16.55 -1.55 7.71
C PHE A 191 -17.71 -2.46 8.12
N PRO A 192 -17.68 -3.01 9.34
CA PRO A 192 -18.83 -3.73 9.84
C PRO A 192 -19.97 -2.72 10.08
N PHE A 193 -21.11 -2.93 9.41
CA PHE A 193 -22.44 -2.33 9.62
C PHE A 193 -22.83 -1.05 8.85
N ASP A 194 -23.96 -1.19 8.12
CA ASP A 194 -24.75 -0.29 7.25
C ASP A 194 -25.17 1.10 7.78
N THR A 195 -24.68 1.59 8.92
CA THR A 195 -25.36 2.73 9.60
C THR A 195 -24.72 4.11 9.46
N PHE A 196 -23.52 4.22 8.89
CA PHE A 196 -22.98 5.54 8.53
C PHE A 196 -23.06 5.73 7.03
N HIS A 197 -24.01 6.56 6.59
CA HIS A 197 -24.06 6.96 5.19
C HIS A 197 -22.77 7.71 4.86
N VAL A 198 -21.90 7.07 4.07
CA VAL A 198 -20.70 7.66 3.48
C VAL A 198 -20.99 9.00 2.78
N ALA A 199 -22.24 9.21 2.36
CA ALA A 199 -22.78 10.48 1.88
C ALA A 199 -22.51 11.69 2.80
N HIS A 200 -22.39 11.50 4.12
CA HIS A 200 -22.12 12.57 5.08
C HIS A 200 -20.63 12.88 5.27
N LEU A 201 -19.73 12.06 4.74
CA LEU A 201 -18.31 12.33 4.83
C LEU A 201 -17.95 13.54 3.96
N PRO A 202 -17.05 14.42 4.42
CA PRO A 202 -16.53 15.49 3.58
C PRO A 202 -15.78 14.90 2.39
N ILE A 203 -15.84 15.58 1.25
CA ILE A 203 -15.03 15.21 0.09
C ILE A 203 -13.55 15.49 0.43
N LEU A 204 -12.71 14.46 0.37
CA LEU A 204 -11.27 14.61 0.61
C LEU A 204 -10.56 15.11 -0.65
N SER A 205 -9.79 16.18 -0.53
CA SER A 205 -8.85 16.59 -1.57
C SER A 205 -7.47 16.08 -1.21
N LEU A 206 -6.86 15.29 -2.09
CA LEU A 206 -5.53 14.71 -1.88
C LEU A 206 -4.56 15.25 -2.95
N PRO A 207 -4.13 16.52 -2.83
CA PRO A 207 -3.44 17.22 -3.91
C PRO A 207 -2.07 16.65 -4.27
N ARG A 208 -1.45 15.88 -3.38
CA ARG A 208 -0.12 15.27 -3.59
C ARG A 208 -0.16 13.77 -3.87
N LEU A 209 -1.34 13.16 -3.81
CA LEU A 209 -1.48 11.73 -4.03
C LEU A 209 -1.08 11.40 -5.47
N ASN A 210 -0.04 10.58 -5.61
CA ASN A 210 0.48 10.12 -6.90
C ASN A 210 0.09 8.65 -7.17
N ARG A 211 -0.15 7.87 -6.11
CA ARG A 211 -0.57 6.48 -6.21
C ARG A 211 -1.75 6.21 -5.29
N LEU A 212 -2.78 5.59 -5.85
CA LEU A 212 -3.94 5.10 -5.12
C LEU A 212 -4.19 3.64 -5.52
N ARG A 213 -4.19 2.74 -4.53
CA ARG A 213 -4.65 1.37 -4.72
C ARG A 213 -5.86 1.10 -3.84
N LEU A 214 -6.89 0.54 -4.47
CA LEU A 214 -8.12 0.08 -3.84
C LEU A 214 -8.30 -1.38 -4.26
N ASP A 215 -8.25 -2.30 -3.30
CA ASP A 215 -8.25 -3.75 -3.56
C ASP A 215 -9.17 -4.45 -2.57
N HIS A 216 -10.31 -4.98 -3.03
CA HIS A 216 -11.34 -5.53 -2.14
C HIS A 216 -11.71 -4.57 -0.99
N ALA A 217 -11.58 -3.25 -1.21
CA ALA A 217 -11.94 -2.23 -0.23
C ALA A 217 -13.44 -1.94 -0.31
N ASP A 218 -14.02 -1.45 0.78
CA ASP A 218 -15.43 -1.07 0.84
C ASP A 218 -15.83 -0.16 -0.35
N ASP A 219 -16.92 -0.52 -1.03
CA ASP A 219 -17.37 0.14 -2.26
C ASP A 219 -17.67 1.62 -2.05
N TRP A 220 -18.28 1.95 -0.90
CA TRP A 220 -18.67 3.31 -0.57
C TRP A 220 -17.45 4.15 -0.24
N LEU A 221 -16.50 3.61 0.54
CA LEU A 221 -15.22 4.27 0.79
C LEU A 221 -14.48 4.57 -0.52
N SER A 222 -14.42 3.57 -1.40
CA SER A 222 -13.73 3.64 -2.69
C SER A 222 -14.35 4.71 -3.60
N ALA A 223 -15.67 4.75 -3.70
CA ALA A 223 -16.41 5.80 -4.40
C ALA A 223 -16.13 7.19 -3.81
N LYS A 224 -16.16 7.30 -2.48
CA LYS A 224 -15.96 8.59 -1.81
C LYS A 224 -14.56 9.17 -1.99
N LEU A 225 -13.53 8.33 -2.01
CA LEU A 225 -12.16 8.75 -2.29
C LEU A 225 -11.99 9.29 -3.72
N LEU A 226 -12.69 8.68 -4.69
CA LEU A 226 -12.64 9.08 -6.11
C LEU A 226 -13.56 10.26 -6.45
N GLU A 227 -14.47 10.64 -5.56
CA GLU A 227 -15.19 11.93 -5.62
C GLU A 227 -14.25 13.12 -5.34
N GLY A 228 -13.12 12.86 -4.66
CA GLY A 228 -12.11 13.84 -4.30
C GLY A 228 -11.33 14.45 -5.46
N SER A 229 -10.71 15.61 -5.20
CA SER A 229 -9.76 16.20 -6.14
C SER A 229 -8.41 15.49 -6.04
N LEU A 230 -7.98 14.83 -7.12
CA LEU A 230 -6.75 14.03 -7.23
C LEU A 230 -5.84 14.52 -8.37
N PRO A 231 -5.42 15.81 -8.38
CA PRO A 231 -4.76 16.41 -9.54
C PRO A 231 -3.38 15.83 -9.86
N SER A 232 -2.69 15.26 -8.86
CA SER A 232 -1.34 14.69 -8.99
C SER A 232 -1.32 13.18 -9.20
N LEU A 233 -2.49 12.52 -9.24
CA LEU A 233 -2.58 11.07 -9.32
C LEU A 233 -1.99 10.58 -10.64
N THR A 234 -0.93 9.78 -10.57
CA THR A 234 -0.25 9.18 -11.73
C THR A 234 -0.59 7.71 -11.90
N GLU A 235 -0.86 7.00 -10.81
CA GLU A 235 -1.11 5.55 -10.77
C GLU A 235 -2.39 5.25 -9.99
N LEU A 236 -3.33 4.56 -10.63
CA LEU A 236 -4.59 4.12 -10.02
C LEU A 236 -4.78 2.62 -10.21
N HIS A 237 -4.94 1.91 -9.11
CA HIS A 237 -5.11 0.46 -9.07
C HIS A 237 -6.46 0.15 -8.42
N ILE A 238 -7.37 -0.52 -9.13
CA ILE A 238 -8.71 -0.87 -8.66
C ILE A 238 -8.93 -2.36 -8.87
N TYR A 239 -9.07 -3.12 -7.78
CA TYR A 239 -9.22 -4.57 -7.83
C TYR A 239 -10.42 -5.02 -7.02
N ASP A 240 -11.34 -5.78 -7.65
CA ASP A 240 -12.53 -6.38 -7.02
C ASP A 240 -13.34 -5.41 -6.14
N ILE A 241 -13.77 -4.29 -6.72
CA ILE A 241 -14.64 -3.29 -6.07
C ILE A 241 -15.89 -3.06 -6.93
N ASP A 242 -17.03 -2.95 -6.26
CA ASP A 242 -18.35 -2.86 -6.87
C ASP A 242 -18.84 -1.41 -6.85
N PHE A 243 -18.50 -0.64 -7.89
CA PHE A 243 -18.97 0.74 -7.99
C PHE A 243 -20.42 0.84 -8.48
N PRO A 244 -21.31 1.49 -7.72
CA PRO A 244 -22.63 1.87 -8.22
C PRO A 244 -22.48 2.84 -9.40
N MET A 245 -23.30 2.65 -10.45
CA MET A 245 -23.23 3.47 -11.68
C MET A 245 -23.51 4.96 -11.45
N ASP A 246 -24.22 5.30 -10.37
CA ASP A 246 -24.52 6.65 -9.91
C ASP A 246 -23.37 7.32 -9.14
N GLN A 247 -22.32 6.56 -8.79
CA GLN A 247 -21.15 7.03 -8.03
C GLN A 247 -19.87 7.04 -8.86
N LEU A 248 -20.02 7.12 -10.18
CA LEU A 248 -18.88 7.26 -11.07
C LEU A 248 -18.20 8.62 -10.86
N PRO A 249 -16.85 8.64 -10.84
CA PRO A 249 -16.12 9.89 -10.67
C PRO A 249 -16.41 10.86 -11.82
N SER A 250 -16.34 12.15 -11.50
CA SER A 250 -16.61 13.23 -12.45
C SER A 250 -15.48 14.22 -12.60
N GLU A 251 -14.55 14.26 -11.64
CA GLU A 251 -13.40 15.14 -11.64
C GLU A 251 -12.28 14.64 -12.58
N SER A 252 -11.59 15.58 -13.24
CA SER A 252 -10.49 15.24 -14.14
C SER A 252 -9.26 14.75 -13.38
N MET A 253 -8.56 13.76 -13.95
CA MET A 253 -7.31 13.22 -13.45
C MET A 253 -6.17 13.53 -14.44
N PRO A 254 -5.72 14.79 -14.54
CA PRO A 254 -4.85 15.25 -15.62
C PRO A 254 -3.45 14.58 -15.62
N SER A 255 -2.99 14.14 -14.44
CA SER A 255 -1.68 13.53 -14.27
C SER A 255 -1.69 12.00 -14.46
N MET A 256 -2.86 11.37 -14.61
CA MET A 256 -2.96 9.92 -14.61
C MET A 256 -2.25 9.32 -15.83
N ARG A 257 -1.42 8.30 -15.58
CA ARG A 257 -0.60 7.59 -16.58
C ARG A 257 -0.83 6.09 -16.58
N ILE A 258 -1.03 5.51 -15.39
CA ILE A 258 -1.18 4.06 -15.22
C ILE A 258 -2.53 3.79 -14.56
N LEU A 259 -3.30 2.91 -15.19
CA LEU A 259 -4.54 2.37 -14.65
C LEU A 259 -4.48 0.84 -14.63
N ALA A 260 -4.48 0.23 -13.45
CA ALA A 260 -4.66 -1.20 -13.28
C ALA A 260 -6.08 -1.47 -12.78
N PHE A 261 -6.78 -2.40 -13.43
CA PHE A 261 -8.20 -2.62 -13.19
C PHE A 261 -8.54 -4.11 -13.24
N GLN A 262 -9.18 -4.63 -12.20
CA GLN A 262 -9.79 -5.95 -12.18
C GLN A 262 -11.30 -5.86 -12.04
N ALA A 263 -12.01 -6.32 -13.06
CA ALA A 263 -13.46 -6.36 -13.05
C ALA A 263 -13.95 -7.64 -12.37
N SER A 264 -14.84 -7.51 -11.38
CA SER A 264 -15.46 -8.66 -10.73
C SER A 264 -16.80 -9.10 -11.35
N GLN A 265 -17.56 -8.24 -12.06
CA GLN A 265 -18.82 -8.57 -12.76
C GLN A 265 -19.15 -7.63 -13.96
N ASP A 266 -20.17 -8.00 -14.76
CA ASP A 266 -20.61 -7.45 -16.07
C ASP A 266 -20.75 -5.91 -16.15
N GLY A 267 -21.20 -5.26 -15.08
CA GLY A 267 -21.43 -3.80 -15.02
C GLY A 267 -20.16 -2.94 -14.85
N LYS A 268 -19.00 -3.56 -14.58
CA LYS A 268 -17.83 -2.89 -13.99
C LYS A 268 -16.83 -2.34 -15.01
N CYS A 269 -16.93 -2.69 -16.29
CA CYS A 269 -16.13 -2.01 -17.34
C CYS A 269 -16.50 -0.51 -17.46
N CYS A 270 -17.68 -0.04 -16.98
CA CYS A 270 -18.08 1.36 -17.06
C CYS A 270 -17.15 2.30 -16.28
N LEU A 271 -16.66 1.87 -15.12
CA LEU A 271 -15.69 2.62 -14.33
C LEU A 271 -14.35 2.76 -15.07
N LEU A 272 -13.85 1.66 -15.63
CA LEU A 272 -12.64 1.66 -16.47
C LEU A 272 -12.73 2.71 -17.58
N PHE A 273 -13.84 2.72 -18.32
CA PHE A 273 -14.03 3.69 -19.41
C PHE A 273 -14.16 5.11 -18.88
N ARG A 274 -14.87 5.30 -17.76
CA ARG A 274 -14.97 6.62 -17.14
C ARG A 274 -13.60 7.15 -16.72
N MET A 275 -12.76 6.33 -16.12
CA MET A 275 -11.40 6.71 -15.74
C MET A 275 -10.55 7.08 -16.95
N ALA A 276 -10.67 6.33 -18.06
CA ALA A 276 -9.99 6.65 -19.31
C ALA A 276 -10.47 7.99 -19.90
N GLU A 277 -11.76 8.31 -19.81
CA GLU A 277 -12.31 9.61 -20.26
C GLU A 277 -11.78 10.79 -19.42
N LEU A 278 -11.66 10.61 -18.11
CA LEU A 278 -11.18 11.64 -17.17
C LEU A 278 -9.67 11.88 -17.27
N SER A 279 -8.94 11.02 -18.00
CA SER A 279 -7.48 10.91 -17.97
C SER A 279 -6.87 11.01 -19.36
N HIS A 280 -6.69 12.24 -19.84
CA HIS A 280 -6.19 12.49 -21.20
C HIS A 280 -4.72 12.09 -21.44
N GLY A 281 -3.96 11.82 -20.38
CA GLY A 281 -2.54 11.45 -20.47
C GLY A 281 -2.24 9.97 -20.23
N LEU A 282 -3.25 9.10 -20.26
CA LEU A 282 -3.10 7.69 -19.92
C LEU A 282 -2.13 6.96 -20.86
N GLU A 283 -1.11 6.31 -20.31
CA GLU A 283 -0.04 5.62 -21.05
C GLU A 283 -0.23 4.09 -21.02
N SER A 284 -0.70 3.55 -19.89
CA SER A 284 -0.85 2.11 -19.66
C SER A 284 -2.18 1.79 -19.01
N ILE A 285 -2.85 0.76 -19.56
CA ILE A 285 -3.99 0.10 -18.92
C ILE A 285 -3.64 -1.37 -18.76
N THR A 286 -3.68 -1.85 -17.52
CA THR A 286 -3.64 -3.27 -17.21
C THR A 286 -5.04 -3.70 -16.81
N PHE A 287 -5.61 -4.66 -17.53
CA PHE A 287 -6.95 -5.18 -17.25
C PHE A 287 -6.87 -6.67 -16.95
N THR A 288 -7.35 -7.07 -15.78
CA THR A 288 -7.45 -8.47 -15.37
C THR A 288 -8.92 -8.84 -15.10
N ASN A 289 -9.31 -10.07 -15.42
CA ASN A 289 -10.64 -10.60 -15.09
C ASN A 289 -10.58 -12.12 -15.06
N HIS A 290 -11.18 -12.74 -14.04
CA HIS A 290 -11.27 -14.20 -13.95
C HIS A 290 -12.20 -14.80 -15.02
N ASN A 291 -12.98 -13.99 -15.71
CA ASN A 291 -13.88 -14.38 -16.79
C ASN A 291 -13.40 -13.85 -18.14
N ALA A 292 -12.93 -14.76 -18.99
CA ALA A 292 -12.41 -14.48 -20.32
C ALA A 292 -13.42 -13.75 -21.23
N TYR A 293 -14.73 -13.96 -21.04
CA TYR A 293 -15.76 -13.26 -21.83
C TYR A 293 -15.72 -11.74 -21.61
N TYR A 294 -15.58 -11.29 -20.37
CA TYR A 294 -15.50 -9.86 -20.06
C TYR A 294 -14.19 -9.24 -20.52
N HIS A 295 -13.11 -10.01 -20.45
CA HIS A 295 -11.82 -9.63 -21.01
C HIS A 295 -11.92 -9.34 -22.51
N GLU A 296 -12.53 -10.23 -23.30
CA GLU A 296 -12.71 -10.00 -24.74
C GLU A 296 -13.60 -8.78 -25.04
N ARG A 297 -14.72 -8.61 -24.32
CA ARG A 297 -15.66 -7.50 -24.54
C ARG A 297 -15.05 -6.13 -24.17
N CYS A 298 -14.27 -6.06 -23.09
CA CYS A 298 -13.56 -4.84 -22.73
C CYS A 298 -12.50 -4.50 -23.81
N LEU A 299 -11.79 -5.50 -24.38
CA LEU A 299 -10.83 -5.31 -25.48
C LEU A 299 -11.47 -4.80 -26.78
N GLU A 300 -12.66 -5.28 -27.16
CA GLU A 300 -13.36 -4.82 -28.37
C GLU A 300 -13.58 -3.31 -28.40
N ARG A 301 -13.73 -2.68 -27.23
CA ARG A 301 -13.96 -1.24 -27.12
C ARG A 301 -12.68 -0.40 -27.28
N PHE A 302 -11.52 -0.99 -27.03
CA PHE A 302 -10.19 -0.37 -27.27
C PHE A 302 -9.58 -0.72 -28.63
N ARG A 303 -10.20 -1.64 -29.39
CA ARG A 303 -9.78 -1.88 -30.77
C ARG A 303 -9.96 -0.59 -31.58
N PRO A 304 -8.92 -0.09 -32.26
CA PRO A 304 -9.07 1.04 -33.17
C PRO A 304 -10.15 0.66 -34.19
N GLN A 305 -11.21 1.45 -34.24
CA GLN A 305 -12.27 1.28 -35.24
C GLN A 305 -11.65 1.55 -36.61
N TYR A 306 -11.22 0.48 -37.28
CA TYR A 306 -10.97 0.54 -38.70
C TYR A 306 -12.31 0.92 -39.35
N GLU A 307 -12.34 2.10 -39.97
CA GLU A 307 -13.44 2.67 -40.75
C GLU A 307 -14.59 3.33 -39.96
N ARG A 308 -14.37 4.58 -39.53
CA ARG A 308 -15.00 5.79 -40.11
C ARG A 308 -14.62 7.04 -39.30
N HIS A 309 -14.10 8.03 -40.03
CA HIS A 309 -13.74 9.41 -39.68
C HIS A 309 -14.05 9.98 -38.27
N VAL A 310 -12.96 10.45 -37.63
CA VAL A 310 -12.71 11.71 -36.85
C VAL A 310 -11.81 11.35 -35.64
N PRO A 311 -10.75 12.13 -35.32
CA PRO A 311 -9.69 11.67 -34.41
C PRO A 311 -10.03 11.93 -32.94
N THR A 312 -9.99 10.89 -32.12
CA THR A 312 -9.74 10.97 -30.66
C THR A 312 -8.35 10.39 -30.38
N PRO A 313 -7.53 11.00 -29.50
CA PRO A 313 -6.14 10.63 -29.31
C PRO A 313 -6.02 9.44 -28.37
N VAL A 314 -6.45 8.25 -28.79
CA VAL A 314 -6.22 6.98 -28.07
C VAL A 314 -5.27 6.07 -28.85
N GLN A 315 -4.40 6.66 -29.68
CA GLN A 315 -3.64 5.90 -30.67
C GLN A 315 -2.35 5.24 -30.15
N TYR A 316 -2.01 5.37 -28.86
CA TYR A 316 -0.76 4.80 -28.31
C TYR A 316 -0.90 4.23 -26.89
N LEU A 317 -2.04 3.64 -26.54
CA LEU A 317 -2.11 2.85 -25.29
C LEU A 317 -1.35 1.53 -25.49
N ARG A 318 -0.30 1.31 -24.70
CA ARG A 318 0.24 -0.05 -24.48
C ARG A 318 -0.66 -0.72 -23.45
N ALA A 319 -1.70 -1.41 -23.90
CA ALA A 319 -2.38 -2.38 -23.05
C ALA A 319 -1.43 -3.58 -22.88
N ARG A 320 -0.94 -3.80 -21.65
CA ARG A 320 -0.23 -5.03 -21.32
C ARG A 320 -1.25 -5.98 -20.71
N ILE A 321 -1.41 -7.12 -21.37
CA ILE A 321 -2.41 -8.12 -21.06
C ILE A 321 -1.66 -9.30 -20.45
N ASP A 322 -1.85 -9.52 -19.16
CA ASP A 322 -1.40 -10.74 -18.51
C ASP A 322 -2.62 -11.69 -18.50
N ALA A 323 -2.57 -12.71 -19.36
CA ALA A 323 -3.58 -13.76 -19.37
C ALA A 323 -3.36 -14.67 -18.16
N PHE A 324 -4.42 -14.89 -17.38
CA PHE A 324 -4.46 -15.96 -16.39
C PHE A 324 -4.26 -17.30 -17.11
N ASP A 325 -3.21 -18.04 -16.77
CA ASP A 325 -3.02 -19.43 -17.18
C ASP A 325 -3.70 -20.31 -16.12
N PRO A 326 -4.86 -20.93 -16.42
CA PRO A 326 -5.56 -21.79 -15.47
C PRO A 326 -4.86 -23.14 -15.23
N THR A 327 -3.64 -23.35 -15.74
CA THR A 327 -2.90 -24.62 -15.63
C THR A 327 -1.52 -24.55 -14.97
N GLY A 328 -1.21 -23.49 -14.21
CA GLY A 328 0.03 -23.35 -13.45
C GLY A 328 -0.07 -23.81 -12.01
#